data_AF-X1NBH8-F1
#
_entry.id   AF-X1NBH8-F1
#
_cell.length_a   1.000
_cell.length_b   1.000
_cell.length_c   1.000
_cell.angle_alpha   90.00
_cell.angle_beta   90.00
_cell.angle_gamma   90.00
#
_symmetry.space_group_name_H-M   'P 1'
#
loop_
_entity.id
_entity.type
_entity.pdbx_description
1 polymer ?
#
loop_
_entity_poly.entity_id
_entity_poly.type
_entity_poly.pdbx_seq_one_letter_code
_entity_poly.pdbx_strand_id
1 'polypeptide(L)'
;MYLDKFYDKENGIYITRRAEDEYNLVNQTLKEDRFYEWTDKQGDFHRQIWSFELAYLFRYEAELLLEKHGFKIENVFGNFDKSPYNYYSGEQIFVARKIS
;
A
#
# COMPACT_ATOMS: atom_id res chain seq x y z
N MET A 1 -5.00 -7.59 9.60
CA MET A 1 -3.55 -7.77 9.37
C MET A 1 -2.77 -6.90 10.36
N TYR A 2 -1.81 -7.45 11.11
CA TYR A 2 -0.86 -6.62 11.87
C TYR A 2 0.14 -5.99 10.90
N LEU A 3 0.38 -4.69 11.02
CA LEU A 3 1.35 -3.98 10.18
C LEU A 3 2.68 -3.89 10.91
N ASP A 4 2.71 -3.15 12.01
CA ASP A 4 3.87 -2.98 12.85
C ASP A 4 3.50 -2.38 14.22
N LYS A 5 4.52 -2.13 15.03
CA LYS A 5 4.43 -1.43 16.29
C LYS A 5 5.63 -0.52 16.40
N PHE A 6 5.40 0.76 16.69
CA PHE A 6 6.46 1.75 16.81
C PHE A 6 6.32 2.54 18.11
N TYR A 7 7.43 3.13 18.54
CA TYR A 7 7.47 3.96 19.74
C TYR A 7 7.32 5.42 19.35
N ASP A 8 6.27 6.05 19.85
CA ASP A 8 6.10 7.49 19.79
C ASP A 8 6.91 8.13 20.93
N LYS A 9 8.04 8.74 20.56
CA LYS A 9 8.95 9.39 21.51
C LYS A 9 8.35 10.62 22.17
N GLU A 10 7.45 11.33 21.48
CA GLU A 10 6.87 12.57 21.97
C GLU A 10 5.92 12.28 23.13
N ASN A 11 5.02 11.31 22.92
CA ASN A 11 4.03 10.93 23.93
C ASN A 11 4.56 9.86 24.91
N GLY A 12 5.66 9.18 24.57
CA GLY A 12 6.27 8.14 25.38
C GLY A 12 5.42 6.88 25.46
N ILE A 13 4.80 6.51 24.34
CA ILE A 13 3.85 5.40 24.22
C ILE A 13 4.23 4.50 23.05
N TYR A 14 3.75 3.27 23.07
CA TYR A 14 3.80 2.40 21.89
C TYR A 14 2.48 2.44 21.15
N ILE A 15 2.56 2.62 19.84
CA ILE A 15 1.41 2.58 18.94
C ILE A 15 1.51 1.29 18.14
N THR A 16 0.45 0.49 18.19
CA THR A 16 0.26 -0.69 17.34
C THR A 16 -0.54 -0.27 16.11
N ARG A 17 -0.04 -0.64 14.93
CA ARG A 17 -0.78 -0.47 13.67
C ARG A 17 -1.27 -1.82 13.15
N ARG A 18 -2.53 -1.84 12.73
CA ARG A 18 -3.14 -2.96 12.01
C ARG A 18 -4.04 -2.43 10.91
N ALA A 19 -4.28 -3.23 9.89
CA ALA A 19 -5.21 -2.95 8.81
C ALA A 19 -6.29 -4.02 8.72
N GLU A 20 -7.48 -3.65 8.27
CA GLU A 20 -8.52 -4.55 7.80
C GLU A 20 -8.86 -4.19 6.36
N ASP A 21 -8.89 -5.21 5.50
CA ASP A 21 -9.03 -5.05 4.06
C ASP A 21 -10.30 -5.76 3.59
N GLU A 22 -11.15 -5.04 2.87
CA GLU A 22 -12.33 -5.59 2.20
C GLU A 22 -12.21 -5.42 0.69
N TYR A 23 -12.09 -6.54 -0.02
CA TYR A 23 -11.93 -6.57 -1.46
C TYR A 23 -13.28 -6.72 -2.17
N ASN A 24 -13.56 -5.80 -3.10
CA ASN A 24 -14.62 -5.96 -4.09
C ASN A 24 -13.98 -6.32 -5.44
N LEU A 25 -13.88 -7.63 -5.69
CA LEU A 25 -13.22 -8.16 -6.89
C LEU A 25 -13.95 -7.80 -8.18
N VAL A 26 -15.28 -7.62 -8.14
CA VAL A 26 -16.09 -7.29 -9.34
C VAL A 26 -15.77 -5.88 -9.84
N ASN A 27 -15.60 -4.95 -8.91
CA ASN A 27 -15.31 -3.55 -9.23
C ASN A 27 -13.81 -3.21 -9.16
N GLN A 28 -12.97 -4.17 -8.76
CA GLN A 28 -11.53 -4.02 -8.60
C GLN A 28 -11.15 -2.89 -7.62
N THR A 29 -11.87 -2.84 -6.50
CA THR A 29 -11.64 -1.88 -5.41
C THR A 29 -11.33 -2.58 -4.10
N LEU A 30 -10.62 -1.87 -3.22
CA LEU A 30 -10.27 -2.26 -1.87
C LEU A 30 -10.71 -1.15 -0.93
N LYS A 31 -11.41 -1.50 0.14
CA LYS A 31 -11.54 -0.64 1.31
C LYS A 31 -10.53 -1.08 2.36
N GLU A 32 -9.65 -0.19 2.79
CA GLU A 32 -8.70 -0.42 3.88
C GLU A 32 -9.07 0.45 5.08
N ASP A 33 -9.31 -0.17 6.23
CA ASP A 33 -9.40 0.50 7.52
C ASP A 33 -8.09 0.31 8.29
N ARG A 34 -7.34 1.40 8.47
CA ARG A 34 -6.05 1.39 9.19
C ARG A 34 -6.24 1.90 10.62
N PHE A 35 -5.94 1.04 11.57
CA PHE A 35 -6.10 1.30 13.00
C PHE A 35 -4.76 1.65 13.64
N TYR A 36 -4.79 2.69 14.47
CA TYR A 36 -3.69 3.13 15.33
C TYR A 36 -4.16 3.02 16.76
N GLU A 37 -3.57 2.10 17.51
CA GLU A 37 -4.06 1.70 18.84
C GLU A 37 -2.94 1.87 19.87
N TRP A 38 -3.24 2.51 21.00
CA TRP A 38 -2.28 2.70 22.09
C TRP A 38 -2.96 2.74 23.46
N THR A 39 -2.17 2.54 24.51
CA THR A 39 -2.57 2.79 25.89
C THR A 39 -1.72 3.94 26.40
N ASP A 40 -2.36 4.97 26.94
CA ASP A 40 -1.65 6.12 27.49
C ASP A 40 -1.03 5.82 28.87
N LYS A 41 -0.42 6.84 29.48
CA LYS A 41 0.25 6.70 30.79
C LYS A 41 -0.73 6.53 31.95
N GLN A 42 -2.00 6.85 31.75
CA GLN A 42 -3.08 6.71 32.72
C GLN A 42 -3.68 5.29 32.67
N GLY A 43 -3.36 4.53 31.61
CA GLY A 43 -3.87 3.18 31.39
C GLY A 43 -5.11 3.16 30.49
N ASP A 44 -5.49 4.29 29.91
CA ASP A 44 -6.65 4.38 29.03
C ASP A 44 -6.29 3.92 27.62
N PHE A 45 -7.17 3.11 27.02
CA PHE A 45 -6.99 2.62 25.66
C PHE A 45 -7.59 3.59 24.65
N HIS A 46 -6.82 3.89 23.61
CA HIS A 46 -7.19 4.78 22.53
C HIS A 46 -7.07 4.08 21.18
N ARG A 47 -7.94 4.49 20.25
CA ARG A 47 -7.96 3.99 18.88
C ARG A 47 -8.30 5.12 17.92
N GLN A 48 -7.50 5.26 16.87
CA GLN A 48 -7.81 6.08 15.71
C GLN A 48 -7.91 5.21 14.46
N ILE A 49 -8.91 5.46 13.62
CA ILE A 49 -9.18 4.70 12.40
C ILE A 49 -9.07 5.65 11.21
N TRP A 50 -8.33 5.24 10.19
CA TRP A 50 -8.23 5.93 8.90
C TRP A 50 -8.78 4.99 7.83
N SER A 51 -9.82 5.41 7.14
CA SER A 51 -10.50 4.62 6.11
C SER A 51 -10.13 5.11 4.72
N PHE A 52 -9.75 4.19 3.84
CA PHE A 52 -9.39 4.46 2.46
C PHE A 52 -10.24 3.65 1.51
N GLU A 53 -10.71 4.27 0.43
CA GLU A 53 -11.24 3.58 -0.74
C GLU A 53 -10.21 3.66 -1.85
N LEU A 54 -9.76 2.49 -2.31
CA LEU A 54 -8.67 2.33 -3.26
C LEU A 54 -9.14 1.52 -4.47
N ALA A 55 -8.58 1.82 -5.64
CA ALA A 55 -8.57 0.91 -6.77
C ALA A 55 -7.17 0.32 -6.91
N TYR A 56 -7.07 -0.93 -7.37
CA TYR A 56 -5.79 -1.60 -7.57
C TYR A 56 -5.68 -2.10 -9.01
N LEU A 57 -4.46 -2.26 -9.51
CA LEU A 57 -4.18 -2.84 -10.83
C LEU A 57 -3.21 -4.01 -10.68
N PHE A 58 -3.49 -5.10 -11.40
CA PHE A 58 -2.50 -6.14 -11.60
C PHE A 58 -1.43 -5.71 -12.60
N ARG A 59 -0.26 -6.33 -12.51
CA ARG A 59 0.91 -5.98 -13.35
C ARG A 59 0.55 -5.86 -14.82
N TYR A 60 -0.02 -6.91 -15.41
CA TYR A 60 -0.31 -6.93 -16.85
C TYR A 60 -1.42 -5.95 -17.25
N GLU A 61 -2.32 -5.57 -16.34
CA GLU A 61 -3.34 -4.54 -16.61
C GLU A 61 -2.69 -3.16 -16.69
N ALA A 62 -1.80 -2.84 -15.75
CA ALA A 62 -1.04 -1.61 -15.78
C ALA A 62 -0.14 -1.53 -17.03
N GLU A 63 0.53 -2.63 -17.39
CA GLU A 63 1.33 -2.73 -18.62
C GLU A 63 0.46 -2.44 -19.86
N LEU A 64 -0.68 -3.12 -19.99
CA LEU A 64 -1.59 -2.95 -21.13
C LEU A 64 -2.15 -1.52 -21.24
N LEU A 65 -2.50 -0.90 -20.11
CA LEU A 65 -3.01 0.47 -20.08
C LEU A 65 -1.94 1.46 -20.56
N LEU A 66 -0.69 1.31 -20.11
CA LEU A 66 0.43 2.14 -20.56
C LEU A 66 0.68 1.98 -22.07
N GLU A 67 0.76 0.75 -22.55
CA GLU A 67 0.96 0.45 -23.97
C GLU A 67 -0.15 1.03 -24.85
N LYS A 68 -1.41 0.87 -24.46
CA LYS A 68 -2.58 1.43 -25.18
C LYS A 68 -2.56 2.96 -25.26
N HIS A 69 -1.89 3.64 -24.32
CA HIS A 69 -1.77 5.10 -24.30
C HIS A 69 -0.43 5.60 -24.84
N GLY A 70 0.25 4.77 -25.64
CA GLY A 70 1.46 5.17 -26.36
C GLY A 70 2.69 5.25 -25.47
N PHE A 71 2.76 4.47 -24.40
CA PHE A 71 3.98 4.30 -23.63
C PHE A 71 4.64 2.96 -23.98
N LYS A 72 5.97 2.98 -24.12
CA LYS A 72 6.78 1.77 -24.14
C LYS A 72 7.30 1.52 -22.73
N ILE A 73 7.02 0.35 -22.18
CA ILE A 73 7.57 -0.07 -20.89
C ILE A 73 9.04 -0.43 -21.09
N GLU A 74 9.91 0.14 -20.26
CA GLU A 74 11.35 -0.12 -20.28
C GLU A 74 11.73 -1.07 -19.15
N ASN A 75 11.15 -0.90 -17.96
CA ASN A 75 11.38 -1.78 -16.82
C ASN A 75 10.15 -1.86 -15.89
N VAL A 76 10.06 -2.97 -15.17
CA VAL A 76 9.14 -3.16 -14.03
C VAL A 76 9.95 -3.66 -12.84
N PHE A 77 10.05 -2.83 -11.80
CA PHE A 77 10.80 -3.13 -10.58
C PHE A 77 9.85 -3.47 -9.42
N GLY A 78 10.37 -4.29 -8.51
CA GLY A 78 9.67 -4.77 -7.33
C GLY A 78 9.93 -3.98 -6.06
N ASN A 79 11.00 -3.17 -6.05
CA ASN A 79 11.37 -2.27 -4.96
C ASN A 79 12.19 -1.09 -5.51
N PHE A 80 12.42 -0.08 -4.65
CA PHE A 80 13.20 1.11 -5.00
C PHE A 80 14.70 0.87 -5.25
N ASP A 81 15.23 -0.30 -4.88
CA ASP A 81 16.61 -0.73 -5.19
C ASP A 81 16.76 -1.26 -6.64
N LYS A 82 15.68 -1.21 -7.44
CA LYS A 82 15.59 -1.72 -8.81
C LYS A 82 15.70 -3.24 -8.94
N SER A 83 15.42 -3.97 -7.86
CA SER A 83 15.22 -5.42 -7.95
C SER A 83 14.05 -5.75 -8.90
N PRO A 84 14.14 -6.86 -9.67
CA PRO A 84 13.05 -7.27 -10.55
C PRO A 84 11.75 -7.51 -9.78
N TYR A 85 10.61 -7.12 -10.38
CA TYR A 85 9.31 -7.43 -9.80
C TYR A 85 9.04 -8.95 -9.79
N ASN A 86 8.57 -9.45 -8.66
CA ASN A 86 8.00 -10.78 -8.50
C ASN A 86 6.77 -10.75 -7.58
N TYR A 87 6.08 -11.89 -7.43
CA TYR A 87 4.86 -11.98 -6.61
C TYR A 87 5.05 -11.58 -5.13
N TYR A 88 6.27 -11.71 -4.60
CA TYR A 88 6.62 -11.39 -3.22
C TYR A 88 7.28 -10.00 -3.08
N SER A 89 7.35 -9.22 -4.18
CA SER A 89 7.86 -7.85 -4.16
C SER A 89 6.86 -6.90 -3.48
N GLY A 90 7.37 -5.84 -2.84
CA GLY A 90 6.54 -4.90 -2.08
C GLY A 90 5.80 -3.89 -2.96
N GLU A 91 6.39 -3.46 -4.07
CA GLU A 91 5.81 -2.45 -4.95
C GLU A 91 5.79 -2.87 -6.43
N GLN A 92 4.91 -2.24 -7.22
CA GLN A 92 4.95 -2.28 -8.68
C GLN A 92 5.45 -0.93 -9.20
N ILE A 93 6.71 -0.86 -9.61
CA ILE A 93 7.32 0.38 -10.12
C ILE A 93 7.53 0.26 -11.62
N PHE A 94 6.74 1.01 -12.39
CA PHE A 94 6.82 1.05 -13.84
C PHE A 94 7.71 2.20 -14.31
N VAL A 95 8.74 1.88 -15.11
CA VAL A 95 9.50 2.87 -15.87
C VAL A 95 9.06 2.75 -17.32
N ALA A 96 8.44 3.80 -17.85
CA ALA A 96 7.91 3.82 -19.19
C ALA A 96 8.23 5.14 -19.89
N ARG A 97 8.45 5.06 -21.20
CA ARG A 97 8.74 6.22 -22.05
C ARG A 97 7.61 6.43 -23.03
N LYS A 98 7.17 7.68 -23.19
CA LYS A 98 6.19 8.05 -24.21
C LYS A 98 6.78 7.82 -25.62
N ILE A 99 6.04 7.11 -26.45
CA ILE A 99 6.31 6.94 -27.86
C ILE A 99 5.84 8.23 -28.55
N SER A 100 6.79 8.93 -29.19
CA SER A 100 6.55 10.15 -29.97
C SER A 100 5.76 9.88 -31.22
#